data_AF-A0A3B9F3K7-F1
#
_entry.id   AF-A0A3B9F3K7-F1
#
_cell.length_a   1.000
_cell.length_b   1.000
_cell.length_c   1.000
_cell.angle_alpha   90.00
_cell.angle_beta   90.00
_cell.angle_gamma   90.00
#
_symmetry.space_group_name_H-M   'P 1'
#
loop_
_entity.id
_entity.type
_entity.pdbx_description
1 polymer ?
#
loop_
_entity_poly.entity_id
_entity_poly.type
_entity_poly.pdbx_seq_one_letter_code
_entity_poly.pdbx_strand_id
1 'polypeptide(L)'
;MKINLLITGGTIDKVYNELTGELTFDNSHLYEMLERSRSTVDIDSKVLFLKDSLDMTNEDRNLILSKCLECSGNKVVITHGTDTMVETA
;
A
#
# COMPACT_ATOMS: atom_id res chain seq x y z
N MET A 1 10.71 17.27 3.63
CA MET A 1 9.35 17.03 4.20
C MET A 1 9.15 15.54 4.16
N LYS A 2 8.90 14.91 5.30
CA LYS A 2 8.76 13.46 5.41
C LYS A 2 7.32 13.03 5.12
N ILE A 3 7.13 12.00 4.29
CA ILE A 3 5.82 11.38 3.99
C ILE A 3 5.82 9.96 4.55
N ASN A 4 4.80 9.61 5.32
CA ASN A 4 4.57 8.23 5.74
C ASN A 4 3.78 7.50 4.65
N LEU A 5 4.34 6.43 4.09
CA LEU A 5 3.71 5.63 3.04
C LEU A 5 3.25 4.29 3.63
N LEU A 6 1.94 4.10 3.78
CA LEU A 6 1.35 2.87 4.27
C LEU A 6 0.91 2.00 3.09
N ILE A 7 1.43 0.79 3.00
CA ILE A 7 1.21 -0.09 1.85
C ILE A 7 0.24 -1.19 2.25
N THR A 8 -0.85 -1.34 1.48
CA THR A 8 -1.94 -2.29 1.78
C THR A 8 -2.18 -3.31 0.65
N GLY A 9 -1.45 -3.20 -0.47
CA GLY A 9 -1.60 -4.03 -1.66
C GLY A 9 -2.38 -3.32 -2.77
N GLY A 10 -3.37 -4.01 -3.33
CA GLY A 10 -4.06 -3.59 -4.55
C GLY A 10 -3.26 -3.88 -5.83
N THR A 11 -3.85 -3.55 -6.98
CA THR A 11 -3.26 -3.86 -8.30
C THR A 11 -1.85 -3.28 -8.50
N ILE A 12 -1.51 -2.19 -7.81
CA ILE A 12 -0.18 -1.57 -7.88
C ILE A 12 0.95 -2.49 -7.37
N ASP A 13 0.64 -3.45 -6.49
CA ASP A 13 1.60 -4.40 -5.90
C ASP A 13 1.41 -5.84 -6.44
N LYS A 14 0.50 -6.06 -7.39
CA LYS A 14 0.28 -7.39 -7.97
C LYS A 14 1.37 -7.74 -8.98
N VAL A 15 1.84 -8.99 -8.94
CA VAL A 15 2.78 -9.58 -9.91
C VAL A 15 2.06 -10.63 -10.73
N TYR A 16 2.30 -10.61 -12.04
CA TYR A 16 1.82 -11.66 -12.93
C TYR A 16 2.70 -12.89 -12.81
N ASN A 17 2.10 -14.00 -12.39
CA ASN A 17 2.77 -15.30 -12.40
C ASN A 17 2.65 -15.91 -13.80
N GLU A 18 3.75 -15.92 -14.56
CA GLU A 18 3.78 -16.42 -15.94
C GLU A 18 3.49 -17.93 -16.07
N LEU A 19 3.66 -18.70 -14.98
CA LEU A 19 3.42 -20.14 -14.98
C LEU A 19 1.94 -20.48 -14.78
N THR A 20 1.24 -19.73 -13.91
CA THR A 20 -0.18 -19.98 -13.59
C THR A 20 -1.13 -19.04 -14.35
N GLY A 21 -0.62 -17.91 -14.84
CA GLY A 21 -1.41 -16.84 -15.44
C GLY A 21 -2.18 -15.98 -14.43
N GLU A 22 -1.93 -16.17 -13.13
CA GLU A 22 -2.64 -15.47 -12.05
C GLU A 22 -1.88 -14.24 -11.57
N LEU A 23 -2.62 -13.24 -11.09
CA LEU A 23 -2.03 -12.11 -10.37
C LEU A 23 -1.93 -12.44 -8.89
N THR A 24 -0.72 -12.37 -8.36
CA THR A 24 -0.42 -12.72 -6.96
C THR A 24 0.32 -11.58 -6.27
N PHE A 25 0.43 -11.65 -4.94
CA PHE A 25 1.28 -10.75 -4.16
C PHE A 25 2.55 -11.51 -3.74
N ASP A 26 3.71 -10.86 -3.84
CA ASP A 26 4.98 -11.37 -3.32
C ASP A 26 5.56 -10.38 -2.31
N ASN A 27 6.22 -9.34 -2.81
CA ASN A 27 6.71 -8.22 -2.03
C ASN A 27 6.12 -6.92 -2.59
N SER A 28 6.15 -5.84 -1.81
CA SER A 28 5.78 -4.54 -2.38
C SER A 28 6.86 -4.02 -3.32
N HIS A 29 6.44 -3.50 -4.47
CA HIS A 29 7.34 -2.94 -5.48
C HIS A 29 7.48 -1.42 -5.38
N LEU A 30 6.79 -0.78 -4.42
CA LEU A 30 6.75 0.67 -4.36
C LEU A 30 8.12 1.30 -4.12
N TYR A 31 8.99 0.67 -3.33
CA TYR A 31 10.32 1.20 -3.11
C TYR A 31 11.10 1.31 -4.43
N GLU A 32 11.12 0.23 -5.21
CA GLU A 32 11.77 0.18 -6.53
C GLU A 32 11.10 1.13 -7.52
N MET A 33 9.76 1.25 -7.50
CA MET A 33 9.02 2.20 -8.33
C MET A 33 9.39 3.65 -8.01
N LEU A 34 9.50 4.00 -6.72
CA LEU A 34 9.89 5.34 -6.26
C LEU A 34 11.33 5.66 -6.65
N GLU A 35 12.26 4.72 -6.49
CA GLU A 35 13.65 4.87 -6.92
C GLU A 35 13.74 5.09 -8.44
N ARG A 36 13.06 4.24 -9.23
CA ARG A 36 13.01 4.35 -10.69
C ARG A 36 12.38 5.65 -11.19
N SER A 37 11.43 6.20 -10.42
CA SER A 37 10.81 7.49 -10.71
C SER A 37 11.73 8.69 -10.45
N ARG A 38 12.89 8.48 -9.80
CA ARG A 38 13.79 9.51 -9.28
C ARG A 38 13.08 10.43 -8.27
N SER A 39 12.19 9.86 -7.46
CA SER A 39 11.57 10.60 -6.35
C SER A 39 12.66 11.03 -5.37
N THR A 40 12.73 12.32 -5.06
CA THR A 40 13.65 12.87 -4.05
C THR A 40 12.93 13.18 -2.74
N VAL A 41 11.69 12.70 -2.59
CA VAL A 41 10.88 12.91 -1.39
C VAL A 41 11.38 11.98 -0.28
N ASP A 42 11.49 12.51 0.92
CA ASP A 42 11.80 11.73 2.12
C ASP A 42 10.57 10.88 2.49
N ILE A 43 10.62 9.58 2.16
CA ILE A 43 9.52 8.64 2.33
C ILE A 43 9.91 7.60 3.39
N ASP A 44 9.03 7.41 4.36
CA ASP A 44 9.09 6.32 5.33
C ASP A 44 7.96 5.35 5.05
N SER A 45 8.30 4.24 4.41
CA SER A 45 7.34 3.26 3.93
C SER A 45 7.18 2.09 4.88
N LYS A 46 5.95 1.67 5.10
CA LYS A 46 5.62 0.47 5.88
C LYS A 46 4.56 -0.36 5.17
N VAL A 47 4.87 -1.63 4.95
CA VAL A 47 3.88 -2.62 4.52
C VAL A 47 3.04 -3.03 5.73
N LEU A 48 1.73 -2.79 5.67
CA LEU A 48 0.77 -3.25 6.67
C LEU A 48 0.30 -4.67 6.34
N PHE A 49 -0.02 -4.89 5.07
CA PHE A 49 -0.39 -6.17 4.46
C PHE A 49 -0.38 -6.00 2.93
N LEU A 50 -0.50 -7.11 2.20
CA LEU A 50 -0.68 -7.12 0.75
C LEU A 50 -1.94 -7.91 0.43
N LYS A 51 -3.05 -7.20 0.16
CA LYS A 51 -4.35 -7.81 -0.14
C LYS A 51 -4.99 -7.20 -1.38
N ASP A 52 -5.90 -7.94 -1.99
CA ASP A 52 -6.89 -7.34 -2.87
C ASP A 52 -7.86 -6.50 -2.02
N SER A 53 -8.29 -5.35 -2.54
CA SER A 53 -9.27 -4.50 -1.86
C SER A 53 -10.59 -5.23 -1.57
N LEU A 54 -10.97 -6.19 -2.42
CA LEU A 54 -12.16 -7.02 -2.23
C LEU A 54 -12.03 -8.00 -1.04
N ASP A 55 -10.80 -8.34 -0.64
CA ASP A 55 -10.50 -9.24 0.47
C ASP A 55 -10.21 -8.49 1.79
N MET A 56 -10.25 -7.16 1.79
CA MET A 56 -9.99 -6.36 2.99
C MET A 56 -11.17 -6.41 3.97
N THR A 57 -10.88 -6.67 5.24
CA THR A 57 -11.87 -6.72 6.32
C THR A 57 -11.95 -5.41 7.10
N ASN A 58 -12.89 -5.31 8.05
CA ASN A 58 -12.97 -4.15 8.94
C ASN A 58 -11.76 -4.07 9.87
N GLU A 59 -11.20 -5.20 10.28
CA GLU A 59 -9.98 -5.28 11.07
C GLU A 59 -8.78 -4.68 10.31
N ASP A 60 -8.68 -4.96 9.00
CA ASP A 60 -7.66 -4.36 8.13
C ASP A 60 -7.81 -2.83 8.04
N ARG A 61 -9.04 -2.33 7.84
CA ARG A 61 -9.32 -0.89 7.80
C ARG A 61 -9.02 -0.20 9.14
N ASN A 62 -9.37 -0.86 10.26
CA ASN A 62 -9.02 -0.38 11.60
C ASN A 62 -7.51 -0.35 11.83
N LEU A 63 -6.77 -1.32 11.29
CA LEU A 63 -5.31 -1.31 11.32
C LEU A 63 -4.77 -0.10 10.54
N ILE A 64 -5.25 0.15 9.32
CA ILE A 64 -4.88 1.35 8.53
C ILE A 64 -5.11 2.62 9.35
N LEU A 65 -6.31 2.80 9.92
CA LEU A 65 -6.65 3.96 10.76
C LEU A 65 -5.69 4.10 11.95
N SER A 66 -5.46 3.01 12.69
CA SER A 66 -4.55 3.04 13.85
C SER A 66 -3.14 3.48 13.45
N LYS A 67 -2.65 3.03 12.29
CA LYS A 67 -1.31 3.37 11.80
C LYS A 67 -1.22 4.80 11.30
N CYS A 68 -2.28 5.32 10.68
CA CYS A 68 -2.38 6.75 10.37
C CYS A 68 -2.27 7.62 11.63
N LEU A 69 -2.95 7.23 12.72
CA LEU A 69 -2.93 7.97 13.99
C LEU A 69 -1.58 7.88 14.71
N GLU A 70 -0.85 6.78 14.56
CA GLU A 70 0.50 6.59 15.11
C GLU A 70 1.59 7.35 14.32
N CYS A 71 1.33 7.72 13.06
CA CYS A 71 2.33 8.38 12.22
C CYS A 71 2.73 9.74 12.79
N SER A 72 4.03 9.96 12.97
CA SER A 72 4.54 11.29 13.27
C SER A 72 4.42 12.18 12.04
N GLY A 73 3.73 13.31 12.16
CA GLY A 73 3.56 14.31 11.09
C GLY A 73 2.14 14.34 10.52
N ASN A 74 1.94 15.18 9.49
CA ASN A 74 0.62 15.47 8.90
C ASN A 74 0.52 15.04 7.43
N LYS A 75 1.43 14.18 6.96
CA LYS A 75 1.48 13.67 5.58
C LYS A 75 1.53 12.15 5.62
N VAL A 76 0.42 11.54 5.23
CA VAL A 76 0.27 10.09 5.07
C VAL A 76 -0.26 9.82 3.67
N VAL A 77 0.35 8.86 2.99
CA VAL A 77 -0.12 8.32 1.71
C VAL A 77 -0.38 6.83 1.93
N ILE A 78 -1.49 6.33 1.42
CA ILE A 78 -1.85 4.91 1.50
C ILE A 78 -1.93 4.38 0.08
N THR A 79 -1.27 3.27 -0.22
CA THR A 79 -1.58 2.51 -1.44
C THR A 79 -2.66 1.49 -1.14
N HIS A 80 -3.63 1.37 -2.05
CA HIS A 80 -4.84 0.60 -1.86
C HIS A 80 -5.38 0.13 -3.22
N GLY A 81 -6.11 -0.99 -3.23
CA GLY A 81 -6.87 -1.42 -4.41
C GLY A 81 -8.09 -0.54 -4.66
N THR A 82 -8.49 -0.35 -5.92
CA THR A 82 -9.51 0.65 -6.26
C THR A 82 -10.93 0.26 -5.86
N ASP A 83 -11.24 -1.04 -5.77
CA ASP A 83 -12.62 -1.52 -5.66
C ASP A 83 -13.31 -1.10 -4.36
N THR A 84 -12.60 -1.13 -3.23
CA THR A 84 -13.13 -0.76 -1.90
C THR A 84 -12.45 0.45 -1.29
N MET A 85 -11.65 1.20 -2.07
CA MET A 85 -10.91 2.38 -1.57
C MET A 85 -11.82 3.41 -0.90
N VAL A 86 -13.05 3.60 -1.41
CA VAL A 86 -14.03 4.55 -0.88
C VAL A 86 -14.51 4.15 0.52
N GLU A 87 -14.54 2.87 0.84
CA GLU A 87 -14.95 2.38 2.17
C GLU A 87 -13.85 2.61 3.21
N THR A 88 -12.60 2.75 2.76
CA THR A 88 -11.43 3.00 3.61
C THR A 88 -11.14 4.50 3.81
N ALA A 89 -11.48 5.35 2.83
CA ALA A 89 -11.15 6.78 2.79
C ALA A 89 -12.05 7.66 3.69
#